data_AF-A0A8C4XVE5-F1
#
_entry.id   AF-A0A8C4XVE5-F1
#
_cell.length_a   1.000
_cell.length_b   1.000
_cell.length_c   1.000
_cell.angle_alpha   90.00
_cell.angle_beta   90.00
_cell.angle_gamma   90.00
#
_symmetry.space_group_name_H-M   'P 1'
#
loop_
_entity.id
_entity.type
_entity.pdbx_description
1 polymer ?
#
loop_
_entity_poly.entity_id
_entity_poly.type
_entity_poly.pdbx_seq_one_letter_code
_entity_poly.pdbx_strand_id
1 'polypeptide(L)'
;MLRNVLGKTFRFLGYTVQYGCIAHCAFEYLGGIVVCSGPSMEPTIHNSDIVFSENLSRHFYCIRKGDIVIVKSPNDPKSNICKRVIGLEGDKVCTSNPSDFLKSHSYLNKRTLGWHPVLRAPAGHWQVGAWLSKSPKGFLKVPKGHVWLEGDNLRNSTDSRCYGPVPYGLIRGRICFKIWPLNDFGFLRASPNGHRFLDD
;
A
#
# COMPACT_ATOMS: atom_id res chain seq x y z
N MET A 1 33.86 -46.66 -18.33
CA MET A 1 32.55 -46.44 -17.68
C MET A 1 32.53 -45.26 -16.71
N LEU A 2 33.51 -45.12 -15.80
CA LEU A 2 33.53 -44.07 -14.76
C LEU A 2 33.41 -42.61 -15.27
N ARG A 3 34.12 -42.24 -16.35
CA ARG A 3 34.09 -40.87 -16.93
C ARG A 3 32.71 -40.46 -17.46
N ASN A 4 31.92 -41.40 -17.98
CA ASN A 4 30.58 -41.13 -18.51
C ASN A 4 29.53 -40.98 -17.41
N VAL A 5 29.73 -41.64 -16.27
CA VAL A 5 28.89 -41.47 -15.08
C VAL A 5 29.19 -40.11 -14.44
N LEU A 6 30.46 -39.79 -14.22
CA LEU A 6 30.90 -38.52 -13.61
C LEU A 6 30.37 -37.29 -14.37
N GLY A 7 30.45 -37.29 -15.71
CA GLY A 7 29.93 -36.19 -16.53
C GLY A 7 28.40 -36.07 -16.52
N LYS A 8 27.67 -37.17 -16.28
CA LYS A 8 26.22 -37.12 -16.05
C LYS A 8 25.92 -36.51 -14.67
N THR A 9 26.63 -36.91 -13.61
CA THR A 9 26.45 -36.38 -12.26
C THR A 9 26.76 -34.88 -12.16
N PHE A 10 27.82 -34.40 -12.81
CA PHE A 10 28.14 -32.97 -12.86
C PHE A 10 27.07 -32.13 -13.56
N ARG A 11 26.43 -32.65 -14.61
CA ARG A 11 25.30 -31.97 -15.26
C ARG A 11 24.06 -31.92 -14.37
N PHE A 12 23.75 -33.00 -13.65
CA PHE A 12 22.66 -32.99 -12.67
C PHE A 12 22.91 -31.96 -11.57
N LEU A 13 24.13 -31.88 -11.05
CA LEU A 13 24.50 -30.88 -10.04
C LEU A 13 24.38 -29.44 -10.58
N GLY A 14 24.77 -29.21 -11.84
CA GLY A 14 24.56 -27.91 -12.49
C GLY A 14 23.09 -27.52 -12.58
N TYR A 15 22.22 -28.46 -12.99
CA TYR A 15 20.78 -28.22 -13.05
C TYR A 15 20.17 -27.97 -11.67
N THR A 16 20.54 -28.72 -10.63
CA THR A 16 19.99 -28.51 -9.30
C THR A 16 20.35 -27.13 -8.74
N VAL A 17 21.59 -26.67 -8.94
CA VAL A 17 22.01 -25.30 -8.57
C VAL A 17 21.22 -24.27 -9.36
N GLN A 18 21.09 -24.44 -10.68
CA GLN A 18 20.33 -23.53 -11.53
C GLN A 18 18.86 -23.43 -11.12
N TYR A 19 18.16 -24.56 -10.95
CA TYR A 19 16.77 -24.58 -10.50
C TYR A 19 16.62 -24.06 -9.08
N GLY A 20 17.59 -24.29 -8.19
CA GLY A 20 17.64 -23.72 -6.85
C GLY A 20 17.72 -22.19 -6.87
N CYS A 21 18.59 -21.62 -7.71
CA CYS A 21 18.70 -20.16 -7.89
C CYS A 21 17.42 -19.57 -8.49
N ILE A 22 16.82 -20.24 -9.49
CA ILE A 22 15.57 -19.80 -10.11
C ILE A 22 14.44 -19.84 -9.08
N ALA A 23 14.32 -20.91 -8.29
CA ALA A 23 13.31 -21.02 -7.25
C ALA A 23 13.51 -19.95 -6.17
N HIS A 24 14.74 -19.75 -5.69
CA HIS A 24 15.05 -18.71 -4.71
C HIS A 24 14.66 -17.31 -5.22
N CYS A 25 15.01 -16.99 -6.47
CA CYS A 25 14.60 -15.73 -7.09
C CYS A 25 13.07 -15.66 -7.22
N ALA A 26 12.42 -16.72 -7.68
CA ALA A 26 10.97 -16.75 -7.81
C ALA A 26 10.29 -16.49 -6.47
N PHE A 27 10.69 -17.15 -5.39
CA PHE A 27 10.10 -16.94 -4.06
C PHE A 27 10.36 -15.52 -3.51
N GLU A 28 11.56 -14.98 -3.70
CA GLU A 28 11.90 -13.63 -3.23
C GLU A 28 11.07 -12.54 -3.95
N TYR A 29 10.87 -12.69 -5.26
CA TYR A 29 10.27 -11.64 -6.10
C TYR A 29 8.76 -11.80 -6.33
N LEU A 30 8.19 -13.01 -6.29
CA LEU A 30 6.76 -13.23 -6.54
C LEU A 30 5.88 -12.73 -5.40
N GLY A 31 6.37 -12.78 -4.15
CA GLY A 31 5.63 -12.37 -2.98
C GLY A 31 5.09 -13.52 -2.13
N GLY A 32 4.16 -13.22 -1.24
CA GLY A 32 3.71 -14.15 -0.21
C GLY A 32 2.28 -13.95 0.26
N ILE A 33 1.78 -14.95 0.97
CA ILE A 33 0.46 -14.95 1.60
C ILE A 33 0.57 -14.27 2.95
N VAL A 34 -0.31 -13.30 3.21
CA VAL A 34 -0.33 -12.53 4.46
C VAL A 34 -1.73 -12.61 5.07
N VAL A 35 -1.78 -12.81 6.38
CA VAL A 35 -3.02 -12.71 7.16
C VAL A 35 -3.16 -11.27 7.65
N CYS A 36 -4.27 -10.62 7.30
CA CYS A 36 -4.56 -9.28 7.77
C CYS A 36 -5.25 -9.33 9.13
N SER A 37 -4.84 -8.43 10.03
CA SER A 37 -5.47 -8.28 11.34
C SER A 37 -5.81 -6.82 11.60
N GLY A 38 -7.02 -6.58 12.09
CA GLY A 38 -7.54 -5.27 12.47
C GLY A 38 -8.50 -4.63 11.46
N PRO A 39 -9.27 -3.61 11.89
CA PRO A 39 -10.44 -3.10 11.17
C PRO A 39 -10.12 -1.95 10.18
N SER A 40 -8.87 -1.56 10.06
CA SER A 40 -8.48 -0.32 9.38
C SER A 40 -8.77 -0.30 7.87
N MET A 41 -8.89 -1.48 7.26
CA MET A 41 -9.15 -1.65 5.82
C MET A 41 -10.58 -2.13 5.54
N GLU A 42 -11.45 -2.17 6.56
CA GLU A 42 -12.86 -2.51 6.37
C GLU A 42 -13.58 -1.41 5.57
N PRO A 43 -14.52 -1.76 4.67
CA PRO A 43 -15.04 -3.12 4.39
C PRO A 43 -14.23 -3.92 3.36
N THR A 44 -13.13 -3.38 2.82
CA THR A 44 -12.37 -4.05 1.74
C THR A 44 -11.62 -5.28 2.23
N ILE A 45 -10.96 -5.20 3.38
CA ILE A 45 -10.26 -6.32 4.02
C ILE A 45 -10.74 -6.39 5.47
N HIS A 46 -11.29 -7.55 5.84
CA HIS A 46 -11.76 -7.84 7.18
C HIS A 46 -10.65 -8.48 8.02
N ASN A 47 -10.88 -8.50 9.33
CA ASN A 47 -10.00 -9.19 10.26
C ASN A 47 -9.92 -10.70 9.93
N SER A 48 -8.71 -11.24 9.90
CA SER A 48 -8.38 -12.63 9.54
C SER A 48 -8.55 -12.98 8.06
N ASP A 49 -8.74 -11.99 7.18
CA ASP A 49 -8.67 -12.21 5.73
C ASP A 49 -7.26 -12.60 5.31
N ILE A 50 -7.18 -13.53 4.35
CA ILE A 50 -5.91 -13.96 3.78
C ILE A 50 -5.77 -13.32 2.41
N VAL A 51 -4.67 -12.61 2.21
CA VAL A 51 -4.40 -11.85 0.99
C VAL A 51 -3.06 -12.22 0.40
N PHE A 52 -2.94 -12.07 -0.92
CA PHE A 52 -1.67 -12.23 -1.61
C PHE A 52 -0.99 -10.88 -1.80
N SER A 53 0.24 -10.77 -1.29
CA SER A 53 1.11 -9.60 -1.46
C SER A 53 2.24 -9.92 -2.41
N GLU A 54 2.38 -9.17 -3.50
CA GLU A 54 3.53 -9.24 -4.40
C GLU A 54 4.59 -8.19 -4.10
N ASN A 55 5.86 -8.58 -4.27
CA ASN A 55 7.03 -7.74 -3.96
C ASN A 55 7.59 -7.02 -5.19
N LEU A 56 7.10 -7.35 -6.38
CA LEU A 56 7.64 -6.92 -7.66
C LEU A 56 7.35 -5.44 -7.91
N SER A 57 6.15 -4.98 -7.58
CA SER A 57 5.75 -3.57 -7.75
C SER A 57 6.58 -2.62 -6.90
N ARG A 58 7.10 -3.07 -5.76
CA ARG A 58 8.04 -2.25 -4.96
C ARG A 58 9.38 -2.11 -5.68
N HIS A 59 9.88 -3.16 -6.33
CA HIS A 59 11.19 -3.17 -6.97
C HIS A 59 11.20 -2.34 -8.26
N PHE A 60 10.10 -2.33 -9.00
CA PHE A 60 9.95 -1.51 -10.21
C PHE A 60 9.35 -0.12 -9.94
N TYR A 61 9.13 0.25 -8.67
CA TYR A 61 8.45 1.51 -8.31
C TYR A 61 7.07 1.68 -8.97
N CYS A 62 6.40 0.57 -9.28
CA CYS A 62 5.11 0.51 -9.95
C CYS A 62 3.93 0.51 -8.96
N ILE A 63 3.92 1.47 -8.03
CA ILE A 63 2.81 1.67 -7.10
C ILE A 63 1.90 2.77 -7.63
N ARG A 64 0.63 2.45 -7.81
CA ARG A 64 -0.38 3.36 -8.34
C ARG A 64 -1.34 3.81 -7.25
N LYS A 65 -2.07 4.89 -7.53
CA LYS A 65 -3.19 5.31 -6.67
C LYS A 65 -4.25 4.22 -6.67
N GLY A 66 -4.85 3.97 -5.52
CA GLY A 66 -5.81 2.89 -5.33
C GLY A 66 -5.19 1.56 -4.93
N ASP A 67 -3.89 1.35 -5.18
CA ASP A 67 -3.21 0.12 -4.75
C ASP A 67 -3.26 -0.01 -3.23
N ILE A 68 -3.43 -1.24 -2.74
CA ILE A 68 -3.31 -1.55 -1.32
C ILE A 68 -1.91 -2.06 -1.06
N VAL A 69 -1.23 -1.51 -0.07
CA VAL A 69 0.17 -1.81 0.22
C VAL A 69 0.37 -2.23 1.67
N ILE A 70 1.29 -3.18 1.85
CA ILE A 70 1.82 -3.55 3.15
C ILE A 70 3.06 -2.69 3.39
N VAL A 71 3.10 -2.03 4.53
CA VAL A 71 4.14 -1.06 4.86
C VAL A 71 4.62 -1.30 6.28
N LYS A 72 5.92 -1.18 6.52
CA LYS A 72 6.47 -1.15 7.87
C LYS A 72 5.97 0.10 8.61
N SER A 73 5.37 -0.06 9.78
CA SER A 73 4.77 1.06 10.50
C SER A 73 5.84 2.10 10.87
N PRO A 74 5.63 3.39 10.55
CA PRO A 74 6.56 4.46 10.94
C PRO A 74 6.65 4.64 12.46
N ASN A 75 5.57 4.34 13.18
CA ASN A 75 5.49 4.50 14.64
C ASN A 75 6.05 3.28 15.39
N ASP A 76 5.97 2.09 14.80
CA ASP A 76 6.47 0.86 15.39
C ASP A 76 7.15 -0.02 14.32
N PRO A 77 8.49 -0.08 14.29
CA PRO A 77 9.21 -0.82 13.26
C PRO A 77 9.06 -2.34 13.39
N LYS A 78 8.46 -2.87 14.46
CA LYS A 78 8.21 -4.31 14.57
C LYS A 78 6.91 -4.73 13.91
N SER A 79 6.01 -3.79 13.61
CA SER A 79 4.72 -4.07 12.98
C SER A 79 4.67 -3.64 11.52
N ASN A 80 3.88 -4.38 10.75
CA ASN A 80 3.48 -4.00 9.39
C ASN A 80 2.02 -3.55 9.42
N ILE A 81 1.70 -2.52 8.65
CA ILE A 81 0.36 -1.98 8.48
C ILE A 81 -0.08 -2.16 7.03
N CYS A 82 -1.37 -2.40 6.85
CA CYS A 82 -2.03 -2.44 5.54
C CYS A 82 -2.81 -1.15 5.34
N LYS A 83 -2.58 -0.45 4.22
CA LYS A 83 -3.23 0.82 3.87
C LYS A 83 -3.38 0.96 2.35
N ARG A 84 -4.30 1.82 1.91
CA ARG A 84 -4.50 2.18 0.51
C ARG A 84 -3.68 3.42 0.13
N VAL A 85 -3.10 3.39 -1.06
CA VAL A 85 -2.38 4.52 -1.65
C VAL A 85 -3.38 5.53 -2.19
N ILE A 86 -3.41 6.71 -1.58
CA ILE A 86 -4.31 7.81 -2.01
C ILE A 86 -3.54 8.84 -2.84
N GLY A 87 -2.28 9.11 -2.45
CA GLY A 87 -1.42 10.08 -3.12
C GLY A 87 -0.03 9.54 -3.39
N LEU A 88 0.54 9.94 -4.52
CA LEU A 88 1.91 9.66 -4.92
C LEU A 88 2.74 10.95 -4.83
N GLU A 89 4.04 10.84 -5.11
CA GLU A 89 4.93 11.98 -5.08
C GLU A 89 4.44 13.17 -5.93
N GLY A 90 4.49 14.35 -5.32
CA GLY A 90 4.08 15.60 -5.96
C GLY A 90 2.58 15.82 -6.08
N ASP A 91 1.74 14.91 -5.56
CA ASP A 91 0.32 15.16 -5.34
C ASP A 91 0.09 16.18 -4.22
N LYS A 92 -1.10 16.79 -4.22
CA LYS A 92 -1.53 17.74 -3.19
C LYS A 92 -2.68 17.14 -2.39
N VAL A 93 -2.49 17.10 -1.09
CA VAL A 93 -3.47 16.66 -0.10
C VAL A 93 -4.02 17.89 0.61
N CYS A 94 -5.33 18.07 0.62
CA CYS A 94 -5.99 19.15 1.35
C CYS A 94 -6.87 18.57 2.45
N THR A 95 -6.94 19.29 3.55
CA THR A 95 -7.95 19.08 4.59
C THR A 95 -8.83 20.33 4.59
N SER A 96 -10.15 20.17 4.67
CA SER A 96 -11.05 21.31 4.86
C SER A 96 -10.73 22.03 6.18
N ASN A 97 -11.13 23.30 6.23
CA ASN A 97 -10.65 24.27 7.20
C ASN A 97 -10.81 23.84 8.67
N PRO A 98 -9.96 24.33 9.60
CA PRO A 98 -10.06 24.06 11.03
C PRO A 98 -11.35 24.53 11.71
N SER A 99 -12.11 25.41 11.06
CA SER A 99 -13.38 25.97 11.56
C SER A 99 -14.59 25.07 11.32
N ASP A 100 -14.46 24.05 10.49
CA ASP A 100 -15.51 23.06 10.34
C ASP A 100 -15.37 22.02 11.45
N PHE A 101 -16.43 21.82 12.23
CA PHE A 101 -16.58 20.69 13.17
C PHE A 101 -16.43 19.32 12.46
N LEU A 102 -16.33 19.33 11.12
CA LEU A 102 -16.31 18.22 10.19
C LEU A 102 -15.12 18.38 9.23
N LYS A 103 -14.03 17.66 9.48
CA LYS A 103 -12.89 17.63 8.55
C LYS A 103 -13.18 16.69 7.39
N SER A 104 -13.27 17.24 6.18
CA SER A 104 -13.24 16.50 4.92
C SER A 104 -11.84 16.60 4.34
N HIS A 105 -11.29 15.51 3.80
CA HIS A 105 -10.04 15.57 3.06
C HIS A 105 -10.36 15.61 1.58
N SER A 106 -9.74 16.49 0.83
CA SER A 106 -9.90 16.57 -0.61
C SER A 106 -8.55 16.44 -1.29
N TYR A 107 -8.52 15.62 -2.34
CA TYR A 107 -7.32 15.37 -3.10
C TYR A 107 -7.45 16.02 -4.46
N LEU A 108 -6.42 16.77 -4.86
CA LEU A 108 -6.36 17.30 -6.21
C LEU A 108 -5.63 16.30 -7.10
N ASN A 109 -6.36 15.67 -8.00
CA ASN A 109 -5.76 14.87 -9.06
C ASN A 109 -5.38 15.80 -10.24
N LYS A 110 -4.09 15.82 -10.60
CA LYS A 110 -3.56 16.66 -11.70
C LYS A 110 -4.22 16.39 -13.06
N ARG A 111 -4.87 15.22 -13.24
CA ARG A 111 -5.49 14.82 -14.51
C ARG A 111 -6.97 15.20 -14.63
N THR A 112 -7.73 15.30 -13.53
CA THR A 112 -9.17 15.64 -13.59
C THR A 112 -9.46 17.10 -13.26
N LEU A 113 -8.46 17.89 -12.84
CA LEU A 113 -8.60 19.28 -12.40
C LEU A 113 -9.71 19.50 -11.33
N GLY A 114 -10.20 18.42 -10.71
CA GLY A 114 -11.33 18.42 -9.80
C GLY A 114 -10.96 17.92 -8.41
N TRP A 115 -11.61 18.48 -7.40
CA TRP A 115 -11.50 18.03 -6.01
C TRP A 115 -12.39 16.82 -5.77
N HIS A 116 -11.82 15.70 -5.32
CA HIS A 116 -12.61 14.57 -4.86
C HIS A 116 -12.76 14.64 -3.33
N PRO A 117 -13.99 14.77 -2.80
CA PRO A 117 -14.23 14.77 -1.36
C PRO A 117 -14.09 13.35 -0.79
N VAL A 118 -13.27 13.20 0.26
CA VAL A 118 -13.25 12.00 1.09
C VAL A 118 -14.30 12.15 2.18
N LEU A 119 -15.15 11.13 2.29
CA LEU A 119 -16.27 11.09 3.24
C LEU A 119 -15.78 11.22 4.70
N ARG A 120 -16.67 11.76 5.55
CA ARG A 120 -16.43 12.26 6.92
C ARG A 120 -15.63 11.33 7.85
N ALA A 121 -14.68 11.93 8.59
CA ALA A 121 -14.13 11.37 9.83
C ALA A 121 -14.28 12.36 11.01
N PRO A 122 -14.55 11.91 12.26
CA PRO A 122 -14.83 12.77 13.41
C PRO A 122 -13.59 13.49 13.99
N ALA A 123 -13.87 14.54 14.78
CA ALA A 123 -13.02 15.64 15.26
C ALA A 123 -11.78 15.30 16.16
N GLY A 124 -11.42 14.03 16.36
CA GLY A 124 -10.48 13.61 17.41
C GLY A 124 -9.18 13.00 16.90
N HIS A 125 -8.04 13.58 17.29
CA HIS A 125 -6.70 12.94 17.30
C HIS A 125 -5.97 12.75 15.96
N TRP A 126 -5.94 13.78 15.10
CA TRP A 126 -5.14 13.78 13.85
C TRP A 126 -4.14 14.94 13.79
N GLN A 127 -2.88 14.64 13.45
CA GLN A 127 -1.79 15.62 13.40
C GLN A 127 -1.66 16.32 12.03
N VAL A 128 -2.54 16.06 11.06
CA VAL A 128 -2.52 16.73 9.73
C VAL A 128 -2.47 18.25 9.84
N GLY A 129 -3.14 18.84 10.84
CA GLY A 129 -3.10 20.28 11.09
C GLY A 129 -1.69 20.82 11.37
N ALA A 130 -0.84 20.05 12.06
CA ALA A 130 0.55 20.42 12.30
C ALA A 130 1.38 20.40 11.02
N TRP A 131 1.17 19.40 10.15
CA TRP A 131 1.82 19.30 8.84
C TRP A 131 1.38 20.40 7.87
N LEU A 132 0.08 20.72 7.87
CA LEU A 132 -0.48 21.80 7.07
C LEU A 132 -0.08 23.18 7.57
N SER A 133 0.10 23.39 8.88
CA SER A 133 0.59 24.67 9.42
C SER A 133 1.99 25.03 8.90
N LYS A 134 2.79 24.03 8.55
CA LYS A 134 4.11 24.21 7.90
C LYS A 134 4.00 24.49 6.40
N SER A 135 2.81 24.38 5.81
CA SER A 135 2.57 24.54 4.38
C SER A 135 1.89 25.90 4.11
N PRO A 136 2.58 26.86 3.47
CA PRO A 136 2.09 28.25 3.32
C PRO A 136 0.84 28.42 2.43
N LYS A 137 0.31 27.34 1.86
CA LYS A 137 -0.78 27.37 0.86
C LYS A 137 -2.03 26.57 1.23
N GLY A 138 -2.14 26.08 2.47
CA GLY A 138 -3.32 25.31 2.93
C GLY A 138 -3.42 23.90 2.33
N PHE A 139 -2.37 23.41 1.66
CA PHE A 139 -2.28 22.07 1.12
C PHE A 139 -0.90 21.47 1.37
N LEU A 140 -0.85 20.16 1.66
CA LEU A 140 0.40 19.42 1.80
C LEU A 140 0.77 18.79 0.45
N LYS A 141 1.96 19.10 -0.05
CA LYS A 141 2.51 18.41 -1.23
C LYS A 141 3.26 17.17 -0.77
N VAL A 142 2.91 16.00 -1.32
CA VAL A 142 3.63 14.75 -1.03
C VAL A 142 5.07 14.90 -1.54
N PRO A 143 6.09 14.71 -0.68
CA PRO A 143 7.48 14.85 -1.08
C PRO A 143 7.91 13.76 -2.07
N LYS A 144 9.00 14.01 -2.80
CA LYS A 144 9.58 13.00 -3.70
C LYS A 144 9.96 11.76 -2.91
N GLY A 145 9.78 10.59 -3.52
CA GLY A 145 10.08 9.33 -2.86
C GLY A 145 9.17 8.99 -1.68
N HIS A 146 8.00 9.64 -1.56
CA HIS A 146 6.99 9.33 -0.55
C HIS A 146 5.61 9.10 -1.15
N VAL A 147 4.76 8.42 -0.39
CA VAL A 147 3.36 8.13 -0.68
C VAL A 147 2.47 8.59 0.47
N TRP A 148 1.23 8.94 0.16
CA TRP A 148 0.19 9.20 1.13
C TRP A 148 -0.76 8.01 1.20
N LEU A 149 -0.83 7.40 2.39
CA LEU A 149 -1.55 6.16 2.66
C LEU A 149 -2.69 6.39 3.66
N GLU A 150 -3.88 5.87 3.36
CA GLU A 150 -5.05 5.92 4.24
C GLU A 150 -5.73 4.56 4.34
N GLY A 151 -6.37 4.29 5.47
CA GLY A 151 -7.22 3.11 5.62
C GLY A 151 -8.60 3.36 5.01
N ASP A 152 -9.23 2.31 4.48
CA ASP A 152 -10.61 2.40 3.98
C ASP A 152 -11.60 2.69 5.12
N ASN A 153 -11.31 2.19 6.33
CA ASN A 153 -12.05 2.54 7.55
C ASN A 153 -11.51 3.83 8.16
N LEU A 154 -12.00 4.96 7.65
CA LEU A 154 -11.53 6.30 8.03
C LEU A 154 -11.63 6.61 9.53
N ARG A 155 -12.57 5.96 10.24
CA ARG A 155 -12.81 6.18 11.67
C ARG A 155 -11.87 5.37 12.57
N ASN A 156 -11.37 4.24 12.08
CA ASN A 156 -10.57 3.31 12.87
C ASN A 156 -9.25 2.95 12.17
N SER A 157 -8.56 3.98 11.68
CA SER A 157 -7.31 3.85 10.96
C SER A 157 -6.29 4.86 11.46
N THR A 158 -5.16 4.37 11.97
CA THR A 158 -3.95 5.17 12.17
C THR A 158 -3.14 5.13 10.88
N ASP A 159 -3.14 6.25 10.16
CA ASP A 159 -2.55 6.34 8.82
C ASP A 159 -1.81 7.67 8.58
N SER A 160 -1.58 8.04 7.32
CA SER A 160 -0.80 9.24 6.96
C SER A 160 -1.41 10.52 7.51
N ARG A 161 -2.68 10.51 7.88
CA ARG A 161 -3.32 11.62 8.58
C ARG A 161 -2.73 11.84 10.00
N CYS A 162 -2.18 10.79 10.60
CA CYS A 162 -1.60 10.83 11.94
C CYS A 162 -0.07 11.02 11.91
N TYR A 163 0.64 10.30 11.03
CA TYR A 163 2.11 10.29 11.00
C TYR A 163 2.72 11.02 9.80
N GLY A 164 1.92 11.44 8.82
CA GLY A 164 2.40 12.14 7.61
C GLY A 164 2.73 11.20 6.44
N PRO A 165 3.38 11.72 5.37
CA PRO A 165 3.71 10.93 4.19
C PRO A 165 4.77 9.85 4.51
N VAL A 166 4.67 8.70 3.84
CA VAL A 166 5.50 7.52 4.09
C VAL A 166 6.52 7.34 2.96
N PRO A 167 7.80 7.12 3.24
CA PRO A 167 8.79 6.84 2.20
C PRO A 167 8.54 5.49 1.50
N TYR A 168 8.78 5.43 0.18
CA TYR A 168 8.63 4.18 -0.60
C TYR A 168 9.45 3.02 -0.03
N GLY A 169 10.59 3.30 0.61
CA GLY A 169 11.44 2.28 1.22
C GLY A 169 10.80 1.49 2.36
N LEU A 170 9.71 1.98 2.97
CA LEU A 170 8.97 1.24 3.99
C LEU A 170 7.92 0.29 3.40
N ILE A 171 7.61 0.42 2.11
CA ILE A 171 6.67 -0.48 1.42
C ILE A 171 7.31 -1.86 1.31
N ARG A 172 6.60 -2.87 1.80
CA ARG A 172 7.01 -4.29 1.77
C ARG A 172 6.47 -5.00 0.55
N GLY A 173 5.22 -4.72 0.16
CA GLY A 173 4.60 -5.32 -1.01
C GLY A 173 3.25 -4.68 -1.32
N ARG A 174 2.71 -5.01 -2.50
CA ARG A 174 1.38 -4.61 -2.94
C ARG A 174 0.43 -5.80 -2.86
N ILE A 175 -0.75 -5.58 -2.33
CA ILE A 175 -1.81 -6.59 -2.24
C ILE A 175 -2.60 -6.60 -3.55
N CYS A 176 -2.63 -7.75 -4.20
CA CYS A 176 -3.30 -7.91 -5.50
C CYS A 176 -4.72 -8.47 -5.38
N PHE A 177 -4.88 -9.51 -4.58
CA PHE A 177 -6.16 -10.20 -4.44
C PHE A 177 -6.33 -10.80 -3.04
N LYS A 178 -7.60 -10.92 -2.64
CA LYS A 178 -8.01 -11.65 -1.45
C LYS A 178 -8.15 -13.12 -1.81
N ILE A 179 -7.53 -13.99 -1.02
CA ILE A 179 -7.57 -15.45 -1.19
C ILE A 179 -8.69 -16.06 -0.34
N TRP A 180 -8.86 -15.58 0.90
CA TRP A 180 -9.84 -16.10 1.84
C TRP A 180 -10.60 -14.95 2.53
N PRO A 181 -11.92 -15.08 2.77
CA PRO A 181 -12.79 -16.25 2.49
C PRO A 181 -13.04 -16.49 0.99
N LEU A 182 -13.17 -17.76 0.56
CA LEU A 182 -13.34 -18.12 -0.86
C LEU A 182 -14.58 -17.47 -1.51
N ASN A 183 -15.60 -17.17 -0.71
CA ASN A 183 -16.83 -16.50 -1.17
C ASN A 183 -16.61 -15.02 -1.55
N ASP A 184 -15.49 -14.42 -1.11
CA ASP A 184 -15.10 -13.04 -1.37
C ASP A 184 -13.73 -12.98 -2.08
N PHE A 185 -13.41 -14.03 -2.84
CA PHE A 185 -12.21 -14.05 -3.67
C PHE A 185 -12.33 -13.01 -4.77
N GLY A 186 -11.34 -12.11 -4.88
CA GLY A 186 -11.37 -11.06 -5.88
C GLY A 186 -10.17 -10.13 -5.86
N PHE A 187 -10.02 -9.37 -6.95
CA PHE A 187 -9.01 -8.32 -7.07
C PHE A 187 -9.39 -7.09 -6.24
N LEU A 188 -8.47 -6.62 -5.42
CA LEU A 188 -8.69 -5.48 -4.54
C LEU A 188 -8.32 -4.15 -5.22
N ARG A 189 -8.98 -3.84 -6.35
CA ARG A 189 -8.71 -2.61 -7.12
C ARG A 189 -9.62 -1.44 -6.77
N ALA A 190 -10.89 -1.71 -6.43
CA ALA A 190 -11.84 -0.66 -6.13
C ALA A 190 -11.71 -0.17 -4.67
N SER A 191 -11.76 1.14 -4.46
CA SER A 191 -11.92 1.73 -3.12
C SER A 191 -13.40 1.96 -2.82
N PRO A 192 -13.88 1.56 -1.63
CA PRO A 192 -15.28 1.74 -1.24
C PRO A 192 -15.64 3.22 -0.98
N ASN A 193 -14.65 4.09 -0.76
CA ASN A 193 -14.86 5.51 -0.45
C ASN A 193 -15.11 6.39 -1.70
N GLY A 194 -15.54 5.80 -2.82
CA GLY A 194 -15.90 6.54 -4.03
C GLY A 194 -14.70 7.16 -4.77
N HIS A 195 -13.47 6.82 -4.38
CA HIS A 195 -12.29 7.13 -5.17
C HIS A 195 -12.32 6.31 -6.45
N ARG A 196 -12.90 6.88 -7.52
CA ARG A 196 -12.61 6.43 -8.89
C ARG A 196 -11.17 6.83 -9.21
N PHE A 197 -10.25 5.95 -8.82
CA PHE A 197 -8.93 5.92 -9.41
C PHE A 197 -9.14 5.39 -10.83
N LEU A 198 -9.36 6.30 -11.78
CA LEU A 198 -9.42 5.94 -13.18
C LEU A 198 -8.07 5.32 -13.54
N ASP A 199 -8.10 4.04 -13.88
CA ASP A 199 -6.99 3.36 -14.56
C ASP A 199 -6.72 4.12 -15.87
N ASP A 200 -5.43 4.26 -16.20
CA ASP A 200 -4.95 4.88 -17.45
C ASP A 200 -5.69 4.35 -18.70
#